data_AF-A0A965DPN1-F1
#
_entry.id   AF-A0A965DPN1-F1
#
_cell.length_a   1.000
_cell.length_b   1.000
_cell.length_c   1.000
_cell.angle_alpha   90.00
_cell.angle_beta   90.00
_cell.angle_gamma   90.00
#
_symmetry.space_group_name_H-M   'P 1'
#
loop_
_entity.id
_entity.type
_entity.pdbx_description
1 polymer ?
#
loop_
_entity_poly.entity_id
_entity_poly.type
_entity_poly.pdbx_seq_one_letter_code
_entity_poly.pdbx_strand_id
1 'polypeptide(L)'
;MTDFQMTDSTEVRSYESFDDMGLPDTLLRGIYSYGFERPSAIQQKGIKPISVGRDILGQAQSGTGKTATFCIGSMTRIDPTLKA
;
A
#
# COMPACT_ATOMS: atom_id res chain seq x y z
N MET A 1 -11.40 -1.03 -28.95
CA MET A 1 -10.86 -0.57 -27.65
C MET A 1 -11.79 -1.17 -26.62
N THR A 2 -11.36 -2.22 -25.91
CA THR A 2 -12.23 -2.97 -25.00
C THR A 2 -12.57 -2.10 -23.80
N ASP A 3 -13.86 -1.92 -23.53
CA ASP A 3 -14.33 -1.20 -22.36
C ASP A 3 -13.83 -1.92 -21.10
N PHE A 4 -13.01 -1.24 -20.32
CA PHE A 4 -12.58 -1.71 -19.01
C PHE A 4 -13.81 -1.67 -18.08
N GLN A 5 -14.48 -2.81 -17.93
CA GLN A 5 -15.52 -2.95 -16.92
C GLN A 5 -14.85 -2.97 -15.54
N MET A 6 -14.93 -1.84 -14.83
CA MET A 6 -14.61 -1.78 -13.40
C MET A 6 -15.57 -2.72 -12.68
N THR A 7 -15.10 -3.90 -12.30
CA THR A 7 -15.89 -4.84 -11.51
C THR A 7 -15.92 -4.36 -10.08
N ASP A 8 -17.08 -3.86 -9.64
CA ASP A 8 -17.34 -3.35 -8.30
C ASP A 8 -17.62 -4.51 -7.31
N SER A 9 -16.71 -5.50 -7.24
CA SER A 9 -17.00 -6.79 -6.60
C SER A 9 -16.15 -7.16 -5.38
N THR A 10 -15.41 -6.23 -4.79
CA THR A 10 -14.98 -6.36 -3.38
C THR A 10 -14.80 -4.98 -2.76
N GLU A 11 -15.53 -4.67 -1.68
CA GLU A 11 -15.25 -3.49 -0.87
C GLU A 11 -13.76 -3.49 -0.49
N VAL A 12 -13.02 -2.47 -0.92
CA VAL A 12 -11.61 -2.33 -0.57
C VAL A 12 -11.54 -1.93 0.89
N ARG A 13 -11.12 -2.87 1.75
CA ARG A 13 -10.96 -2.65 3.19
C ARG A 13 -10.03 -1.46 3.43
N SER A 14 -10.48 -0.54 4.28
CA SER A 14 -9.69 0.60 4.77
C SER A 14 -9.02 0.25 6.10
N TYR A 15 -7.82 0.75 6.33
CA TYR A 15 -7.04 0.54 7.54
C TYR A 15 -6.61 1.91 8.09
N GLU A 16 -7.06 2.27 9.29
CA GLU A 16 -6.82 3.60 9.88
C GLU A 16 -5.42 3.76 10.49
N SER A 17 -4.72 2.66 10.79
CA SER A 17 -3.31 2.64 11.18
C SER A 17 -2.46 1.77 10.26
N PHE A 18 -1.15 2.07 10.18
CA PHE A 18 -0.17 1.19 9.54
C PHE A 18 -0.05 -0.15 10.28
N ASP A 19 -0.22 -0.16 11.61
CA ASP A 19 -0.14 -1.37 12.43
C ASP A 19 -1.23 -2.40 12.06
N ASP A 20 -2.40 -1.93 11.63
CA ASP A 20 -3.53 -2.79 11.27
C ASP A 20 -3.33 -3.52 9.93
N MET A 21 -2.32 -3.11 9.16
CA MET A 21 -2.07 -3.66 7.82
C MET A 21 -1.24 -4.95 7.85
N GLY A 22 -0.70 -5.35 9.01
CA GLY A 22 0.13 -6.55 9.17
C GLY A 22 1.42 -6.47 8.34
N LEU A 23 2.11 -5.33 8.39
CA LEU A 23 3.39 -5.09 7.73
C LEU A 23 4.53 -5.62 8.61
N PRO A 24 5.71 -5.96 8.04
CA PRO A 24 6.88 -6.36 8.83
C PRO A 24 7.31 -5.27 9.81
N ASP A 25 7.67 -5.65 11.04
CA ASP A 25 8.07 -4.70 12.11
C ASP A 25 9.21 -3.77 11.69
N THR A 26 10.17 -4.26 10.92
CA THR A 26 11.29 -3.47 10.39
C THR A 26 10.81 -2.36 9.46
N LEU A 27 9.80 -2.66 8.64
CA LEU A 27 9.19 -1.69 7.74
C LEU A 27 8.32 -0.69 8.50
N LEU A 28 7.53 -1.14 9.49
CA LEU A 28 6.75 -0.26 10.37
C LEU A 28 7.65 0.77 11.08
N ARG A 29 8.77 0.31 11.65
CA ARG A 29 9.77 1.21 12.26
C ARG A 29 10.29 2.24 11.26
N GLY A 30 10.57 1.82 10.03
CA GLY A 30 11.01 2.73 8.96
C GLY A 30 9.95 3.78 8.60
N ILE A 31 8.68 3.37 8.48
CA ILE A 31 7.53 4.26 8.21
C ILE A 31 7.43 5.36 9.27
N TYR A 32 7.42 4.97 10.56
CA TYR A 32 7.33 5.93 11.66
C TYR A 32 8.58 6.81 11.78
N SER A 33 9.77 6.24 11.58
CA SER A 33 11.04 7.00 11.63
C SER A 33 11.17 8.02 10.50
N TYR A 34 10.55 7.76 9.34
CA TYR A 34 10.44 8.71 8.24
C TYR A 34 9.49 9.88 8.56
N GLY A 35 8.64 9.74 9.59
CA GLY A 35 7.69 10.75 10.02
C GLY A 35 6.26 10.54 9.54
N PHE A 36 5.90 9.34 9.03
CA PHE A 36 4.50 9.02 8.77
C PHE A 36 3.81 8.62 10.07
N GLU A 37 2.72 9.31 10.43
CA GLU A 37 1.94 9.03 11.64
C GLU A 37 0.65 8.26 11.33
N ARG A 38 -0.09 8.72 10.31
CA ARG A 38 -1.35 8.11 9.86
C ARG A 38 -1.38 7.93 8.35
N PRO A 39 -1.92 6.81 7.86
CA PRO A 39 -2.07 6.58 6.43
C PRO A 39 -3.06 7.58 5.80
N SER A 40 -2.72 8.11 4.63
CA SER A 40 -3.64 8.89 3.79
C SER A 40 -4.72 8.00 3.15
N ALA A 41 -5.81 8.58 2.65
CA ALA A 41 -6.93 7.83 2.08
C ALA A 41 -6.52 6.81 0.99
N ILE A 42 -5.50 7.12 0.17
CA ILE A 42 -4.99 6.17 -0.83
C ILE A 42 -4.11 5.08 -0.20
N GLN A 43 -3.36 5.40 0.86
CA GLN A 43 -2.54 4.44 1.60
C GLN A 43 -3.40 3.45 2.38
N GLN A 44 -4.46 3.93 3.04
CA GLN A 44 -5.42 3.12 3.80
C GLN A 44 -6.01 1.97 2.98
N LYS A 45 -6.21 2.20 1.67
CA LYS A 45 -6.83 1.24 0.74
C LYS A 45 -5.82 0.51 -0.13
N GLY A 46 -4.70 1.16 -0.46
CA GLY A 46 -3.76 0.70 -1.48
C GLY A 46 -2.62 -0.16 -0.95
N ILE A 47 -2.12 0.07 0.27
CA ILE A 47 -0.94 -0.64 0.78
C ILE A 47 -1.22 -2.14 0.91
N LYS A 48 -2.35 -2.51 1.54
CA LYS A 48 -2.64 -3.93 1.81
C LYS A 48 -2.79 -4.76 0.54
N PRO A 49 -3.59 -4.36 -0.48
CA PRO A 49 -3.67 -5.10 -1.74
C PRO A 49 -2.32 -5.33 -2.42
N ILE A 50 -1.46 -4.30 -2.47
CA ILE A 50 -0.10 -4.44 -3.06
C ILE A 50 0.71 -5.43 -2.24
N SER A 51 0.65 -5.35 -0.90
CA SER A 51 1.43 -6.21 -0.02
C SER A 51 1.15 -7.70 -0.20
N VAL A 52 -0.09 -8.05 -0.61
CA VAL A 52 -0.51 -9.42 -0.87
C VAL A 52 -0.42 -9.81 -2.35
N GLY A 53 0.16 -8.96 -3.20
CA GLY A 53 0.39 -9.23 -4.62
C GLY A 53 -0.85 -9.12 -5.51
N ARG A 54 -1.86 -8.33 -5.12
CA ARG A 54 -3.02 -8.05 -5.98
C ARG A 54 -2.71 -6.93 -6.98
N ASP A 55 -3.20 -7.09 -8.19
CA ASP A 55 -3.24 -6.02 -9.18
C ASP A 55 -4.22 -4.94 -8.73
N ILE A 56 -3.80 -3.68 -8.85
CA ILE A 56 -4.62 -2.53 -8.46
C ILE A 56 -4.50 -1.38 -9.45
N LEU A 57 -5.60 -0.64 -9.61
CA LEU A 57 -5.61 0.69 -10.20
C LEU A 57 -5.95 1.70 -9.09
N GLY A 58 -4.98 2.52 -8.70
CA GLY A 58 -5.15 3.54 -7.66
C GLY A 58 -5.12 4.95 -8.24
N GLN A 59 -6.18 5.73 -7.99
CA GLN A 59 -6.25 7.14 -8.38
C GLN A 59 -6.38 8.03 -7.14
N ALA A 60 -5.54 9.06 -7.06
CA ALA A 60 -5.61 10.11 -6.03
C ALA A 60 -4.91 11.39 -6.52
N GLN A 61 -5.20 12.54 -5.91
CA GLN A 61 -4.58 13.83 -6.24
C GLN A 61 -3.06 13.83 -6.02
N SER A 62 -2.31 14.74 -6.66
CA SER A 62 -0.89 14.95 -6.34
C SER A 62 -0.68 15.27 -4.85
N GLY A 63 0.46 14.87 -4.28
CA GLY A 63 0.78 15.10 -2.87
C GLY A 63 0.08 14.17 -1.85
N THR A 64 -0.79 13.26 -2.28
CA THR A 64 -1.57 12.39 -1.37
C THR A 64 -0.87 11.09 -0.97
N GLY A 65 0.41 10.90 -1.32
CA GLY A 65 1.18 9.72 -0.89
C GLY A 65 1.05 8.48 -1.77
N LYS A 66 0.66 8.62 -3.05
CA LYS A 66 0.64 7.50 -4.03
C LYS A 66 2.00 6.78 -4.15
N THR A 67 3.09 7.54 -4.26
CA THR A 67 4.44 6.98 -4.35
C THR A 67 4.78 6.16 -3.11
N ALA A 68 4.52 6.70 -1.92
CA ALA A 68 4.72 5.98 -0.66
C ALA A 68 3.85 4.71 -0.58
N THR A 69 2.60 4.77 -1.07
CA THR A 69 1.70 3.60 -1.13
C THR A 69 2.32 2.46 -1.92
N PHE A 70 2.82 2.76 -3.13
CA PHE A 70 3.50 1.78 -3.97
C PHE A 70 4.79 1.25 -3.35
N CYS A 71 5.66 2.15 -2.84
CA CYS A 71 6.93 1.76 -2.23
C CYS A 71 6.72 0.86 -1.00
N ILE A 72 5.87 1.26 -0.06
CA ILE A 72 5.58 0.49 1.15
C ILE A 72 5.01 -0.89 0.78
N GLY A 73 3.99 -0.93 -0.06
CA GLY A 73 3.39 -2.19 -0.50
C GLY A 73 4.35 -3.10 -1.27
N SER A 74 5.30 -2.53 -2.01
CA SER A 74 6.30 -3.32 -2.73
C SER A 74 7.39 -3.86 -1.79
N MET A 75 7.84 -3.06 -0.83
CA MET A 75 8.87 -3.46 0.15
C MET A 75 8.43 -4.64 1.01
N THR A 76 7.14 -4.81 1.30
CA THR A 76 6.65 -5.99 2.04
C THR A 76 6.87 -7.31 1.29
N ARG A 77 7.13 -7.25 -0.02
CA ARG A 77 7.29 -8.43 -0.88
C ARG A 77 8.75 -8.72 -1.24
N ILE A 78 9.68 -7.87 -0.80
CA ILE A 78 11.11 -8.05 -1.05
C ILE A 78 11.66 -8.97 0.01
N ASP A 79 12.39 -10.02 -0.41
CA ASP A 79 13.21 -10.82 0.49
C ASP A 79 14.60 -10.17 0.60
N PRO A 80 14.94 -9.57 1.75
CA PRO A 80 16.21 -8.87 1.94
C PRO A 80 17.42 -9.79 2.07
N THR A 81 17.22 -11.12 2.15
CA THR A 81 18.30 -12.10 2.27
C THR A 81 18.85 -12.56 0.92
N LEU A 82 18.09 -12.33 -0.15
CA LEU A 82 18.51 -12.65 -1.51
C LEU A 82 19.64 -11.69 -1.94
N LYS A 83 20.74 -12.27 -2.38
CA LYS A 83 21.85 -11.53 -3.00
C LYS A 83 21.57 -11.36 -4.49
N ALA A 84 21.97 -10.22 -5.03
CA ALA A 84 21.93 -9.92 -6.46
C ALA A 84 22.90 -10.82 -7.26
#